data_AF-A0A1H0QS00-F1
#
_entry.id   AF-A0A1H0QS00-F1
#
_cell.length_a   1.000
_cell.length_b   1.000
_cell.length_c   1.000
_cell.angle_alpha   90.00
_cell.angle_beta   90.00
_cell.angle_gamma   90.00
#
_symmetry.space_group_name_H-M   'P 1'
#
loop_
_entity.id
_entity.type
_entity.pdbx_description
1 polymer ?
#
loop_
_entity_poly.entity_id
_entity_poly.type
_entity_poly.pdbx_seq_one_letter_code
_entity_poly.pdbx_strand_id
1 'polypeptide(L)'
;MSDQKLDILLEESLSICHEALDQLIAMTERIATADQNEWIFGDIPEECILIHDWIKDCKTLGFIPAAYVKTFSGGAADWDIPISINRIMLEGEWDIILNIGHIVPHEVFIPFA
;
A
#
# COMPACT_ATOMS: atom_id res chain seq x y z
N MET A 1 1.48 5.66 -24.60
CA MET A 1 2.63 6.28 -23.90
C MET A 1 3.75 5.26 -23.99
N SER A 2 4.89 5.61 -24.57
CA SER A 2 6.02 4.69 -24.76
C SER A 2 6.62 4.30 -23.41
N ASP A 3 7.03 3.04 -23.26
CA ASP A 3 7.66 2.47 -22.06
C ASP A 3 8.76 3.37 -21.48
N GLN A 4 9.53 4.03 -22.34
CA GLN A 4 10.57 5.00 -21.96
C GLN A 4 10.12 6.14 -21.03
N LYS A 5 8.87 6.63 -21.13
CA LYS A 5 8.40 7.69 -20.23
C LYS A 5 8.05 7.17 -18.84
N LEU A 6 7.64 5.91 -18.74
CA LEU A 6 7.34 5.27 -17.47
C LEU A 6 8.64 4.92 -16.74
N ASP A 7 9.65 4.44 -17.48
CA ASP A 7 10.99 4.16 -16.95
C ASP A 7 11.68 5.41 -16.41
N ILE A 8 11.61 6.54 -17.13
CA ILE A 8 12.16 7.82 -16.66
C ILE A 8 11.44 8.30 -15.40
N LEU A 9 10.10 8.22 -15.35
CA LEU A 9 9.35 8.61 -14.15
C LEU A 9 9.66 7.70 -12.96
N LEU A 10 9.90 6.41 -13.19
CA LEU A 10 10.31 5.46 -12.16
C LEU A 10 11.73 5.76 -11.66
N GLU A 11 12.69 5.99 -12.57
CA GLU A 11 14.06 6.39 -12.21
C GLU A 11 14.09 7.72 -11.44
N GLU A 12 13.34 8.73 -11.89
CA GLU A 12 13.22 10.00 -11.19
C GLU A 12 12.54 9.85 -9.82
N SER A 13 11.49 9.03 -9.73
CA SER A 13 10.80 8.77 -8.45
C SER A 13 11.69 8.01 -7.46
N LEU A 14 12.44 7.01 -7.94
CA LEU A 14 13.42 6.26 -7.15
C LEU A 14 14.60 7.14 -6.71
N SER A 15 15.07 8.05 -7.58
CA SER A 15 16.10 9.03 -7.23
C SER A 15 15.62 10.00 -6.14
N ILE A 16 14.38 10.46 -6.21
CA ILE A 16 13.77 11.29 -5.16
C ILE A 16 13.68 10.50 -3.85
N CYS A 17 13.37 9.21 -3.91
CA CYS A 17 13.39 8.36 -2.72
C CYS A 17 14.80 8.24 -2.12
N HIS A 18 15.86 8.04 -2.90
CA HIS A 18 17.19 7.93 -2.30
C HIS A 18 17.69 9.20 -1.60
N GLU A 19 17.25 10.39 -2.02
CA GLU A 19 17.69 11.66 -1.42
C GLU A 19 16.77 12.20 -0.31
N ALA A 20 15.49 11.82 -0.29
CA ALA A 20 14.47 12.42 0.60
C ALA A 20 13.58 11.41 1.36
N LEU A 21 13.88 10.11 1.31
CA LEU A 21 13.11 9.10 2.01
C LEU A 21 13.55 9.00 3.47
N ASP A 22 12.73 9.57 4.35
CA ASP A 22 12.90 9.38 5.79
C ASP A 22 12.43 7.99 6.24
N GLN A 23 11.31 7.50 5.68
CA GLN A 23 10.72 6.20 6.02
C GLN A 23 9.98 5.58 4.82
N LEU A 24 10.07 4.26 4.69
CA LEU A 24 9.35 3.43 3.73
C LEU A 24 8.43 2.48 4.49
N ILE A 25 7.13 2.57 4.24
CA ILE A 25 6.19 1.56 4.72
C ILE A 25 6.15 0.45 3.68
N ALA A 26 6.85 -0.64 3.98
CA ALA A 26 6.85 -1.83 3.16
C ALA A 26 5.52 -2.56 3.39
N MET A 27 4.64 -2.52 2.38
CA MET A 27 3.32 -3.16 2.41
C MET A 27 3.41 -4.68 2.17
N THR A 28 4.44 -5.32 2.75
CA THR A 28 4.67 -6.77 2.66
C THR A 28 3.73 -7.48 3.63
N GLU A 29 3.05 -8.51 3.11
CA GLU A 29 2.13 -9.37 3.88
C GLU A 29 2.83 -10.27 4.91
N ARG A 30 4.16 -10.20 5.05
CA ARG A 30 4.96 -11.10 5.91
C ARG A 30 6.09 -10.35 6.60
N ILE A 31 6.51 -10.90 7.76
CA ILE A 31 7.77 -10.57 8.43
C ILE A 31 8.88 -10.71 7.40
N ALA A 32 9.50 -9.60 7.00
CA ALA A 32 10.64 -9.60 6.10
C ALA A 32 11.92 -9.74 6.94
N THR A 33 12.84 -10.60 6.50
CA THR A 33 14.20 -10.66 7.07
C THR A 33 15.07 -9.57 6.46
N ALA A 34 16.17 -9.18 7.14
CA ALA A 34 17.12 -8.20 6.61
C ALA A 34 17.58 -8.55 5.17
N ASP A 35 17.94 -9.81 4.90
CA ASP A 35 18.34 -10.25 3.56
C ASP A 35 17.22 -10.09 2.50
N GLN A 36 15.94 -10.20 2.91
CA GLN A 36 14.81 -9.99 2.00
C GLN A 36 14.60 -8.50 1.77
N ASN A 37 14.77 -7.68 2.80
CA ASN A 37 14.68 -6.24 2.68
C ASN A 37 15.77 -5.68 1.77
N GLU A 38 17.03 -6.13 1.91
CA GLU A 38 18.12 -5.78 1.00
C GLU A 38 17.81 -6.19 -0.45
N TRP A 39 17.23 -7.38 -0.65
CA TRP A 39 16.86 -7.82 -2.00
C TRP A 39 15.72 -7.01 -2.64
N ILE A 40 14.72 -6.57 -1.87
CA ILE A 40 13.54 -5.84 -2.37
C ILE A 40 13.83 -4.34 -2.49
N PHE A 41 14.49 -3.78 -1.47
CA PHE A 41 14.63 -2.34 -1.26
C PHE A 41 16.05 -1.84 -1.57
N GLY A 42 17.01 -2.72 -1.84
CA GLY A 42 18.38 -2.36 -2.17
C GLY A 42 19.09 -1.71 -0.98
N ASP A 43 19.64 -0.52 -1.21
CA ASP A 43 20.50 0.18 -0.25
C ASP A 43 19.71 0.97 0.82
N ILE A 44 18.37 0.81 0.90
CA ILE A 44 17.55 1.49 1.91
C ILE A 44 17.91 0.95 3.31
N PRO A 45 18.25 1.82 4.29
CA PRO A 45 18.55 1.39 5.65
C PRO A 45 17.37 0.68 6.31
N GLU A 46 17.64 -0.38 7.06
CA GLU A 46 16.62 -1.21 7.72
C GLU A 46 15.76 -0.40 8.70
N GLU A 47 16.34 0.58 9.38
CA GLU A 47 15.65 1.49 10.29
C GLU A 47 14.60 2.38 9.61
N CYS A 48 14.72 2.59 8.30
CA CYS A 48 13.74 3.32 7.50
C CYS A 48 12.60 2.42 7.03
N ILE A 49 12.75 1.08 7.13
CA ILE A 49 11.76 0.11 6.64
C ILE A 49 10.79 -0.23 7.76
N LEU A 50 9.55 0.21 7.58
CA LEU A 50 8.47 -0.07 8.52
C LEU A 50 7.63 -1.25 8.03
N ILE A 51 7.49 -2.25 8.90
CA ILE A 51 6.66 -3.42 8.66
C ILE A 51 5.19 -3.05 8.86
N HIS A 52 4.33 -3.36 7.87
CA HIS A 52 2.90 -3.19 8.01
C HIS A 52 2.25 -4.39 8.74
N ASP A 53 1.99 -4.27 10.05
CA ASP A 53 1.14 -5.22 10.79
C ASP A 53 -0.35 -4.84 10.59
N TRP A 54 -0.96 -5.35 9.53
CA TRP A 54 -2.35 -5.04 9.18
C TRP A 54 -3.39 -5.55 10.20
N ILE A 55 -3.00 -6.45 11.10
CA ILE A 55 -3.88 -6.98 12.15
C ILE A 55 -3.92 -6.01 13.33
N LYS A 56 -2.77 -5.45 13.73
CA LYS A 56 -2.65 -4.65 14.96
C LYS A 56 -2.52 -3.15 14.75
N ASP A 57 -2.04 -2.72 13.59
CA ASP A 57 -1.66 -1.34 13.35
C ASP A 57 -2.64 -0.57 12.47
N CYS A 58 -3.83 -1.10 12.26
CA CYS A 58 -4.88 -0.43 11.51
C CYS A 58 -5.77 0.45 12.39
N LYS A 59 -6.16 1.62 11.84
CA LYS A 59 -7.16 2.53 12.39
C LYS A 59 -8.34 2.63 11.43
N THR A 60 -9.54 2.39 11.94
CA THR A 60 -10.78 2.51 11.16
C THR A 60 -11.13 3.98 10.98
N LEU A 61 -11.26 4.41 9.72
CA LEU A 61 -11.63 5.77 9.35
C LEU A 61 -13.13 5.95 9.11
N GLY A 62 -13.82 4.86 8.79
CA GLY A 62 -15.24 4.87 8.51
C GLY A 62 -15.73 3.53 7.99
N PHE A 63 -16.93 3.53 7.43
CA PHE A 63 -17.60 2.34 6.94
C PHE A 63 -18.25 2.62 5.59
N ILE A 64 -18.17 1.64 4.69
CA ILE A 64 -19.01 1.56 3.50
C ILE A 64 -20.36 0.98 3.96
N PRO A 65 -21.48 1.71 3.82
CA PRO A 65 -22.76 1.26 4.35
C PRO A 65 -23.26 -0.03 3.69
N ALA A 66 -23.88 -0.90 4.48
CA ALA A 66 -24.49 -2.16 4.07
C ALA A 66 -25.42 -2.03 2.86
N ALA A 67 -26.21 -0.96 2.80
CA ALA A 67 -27.11 -0.71 1.67
C ALA A 67 -26.35 -0.51 0.35
N TYR A 68 -25.20 0.17 0.40
CA TYR A 68 -24.32 0.36 -0.76
C TYR A 68 -23.67 -0.98 -1.15
N VAL A 69 -23.14 -1.71 -0.17
CA VAL A 69 -22.53 -3.03 -0.36
C VAL A 69 -23.53 -4.00 -0.99
N LYS A 70 -24.76 -4.05 -0.49
CA LYS A 70 -25.85 -4.89 -1.01
C LYS A 70 -26.19 -4.58 -2.47
N THR A 71 -26.21 -3.29 -2.81
CA THR A 71 -26.51 -2.85 -4.18
C THR A 71 -25.41 -3.30 -5.15
N PHE A 72 -24.14 -3.08 -4.81
CA PHE A 72 -23.01 -3.42 -5.68
C PHE A 72 -22.68 -4.91 -5.74
N SER A 73 -22.97 -5.64 -4.66
CA SER A 73 -22.76 -7.09 -4.60
C SER A 73 -23.92 -7.92 -5.18
N GLY A 74 -24.97 -7.28 -5.72
CA GLY A 74 -26.16 -8.00 -6.18
C GLY A 74 -26.91 -8.73 -5.05
N GLY A 75 -26.73 -8.29 -3.80
CA GLY A 75 -27.31 -8.92 -2.61
C GLY A 75 -26.46 -10.01 -1.96
N ALA A 76 -25.26 -10.31 -2.48
CA ALA A 76 -24.38 -11.32 -1.89
C ALA A 76 -23.80 -10.92 -0.52
N ALA A 77 -23.75 -9.62 -0.23
CA ALA A 77 -23.32 -9.09 1.07
C ALA A 77 -24.22 -7.92 1.49
N ASP A 78 -24.57 -7.83 2.78
CA ASP A 78 -25.44 -6.78 3.33
C ASP A 78 -24.99 -6.28 4.72
N TRP A 79 -23.68 -6.28 4.96
CA TRP A 79 -23.06 -5.72 6.16
C TRP A 79 -22.18 -4.52 5.82
N ASP A 80 -21.96 -3.66 6.82
CA ASP A 80 -21.02 -2.54 6.70
C ASP A 80 -19.59 -3.06 6.52
N ILE A 81 -18.85 -2.49 5.57
CA ILE A 81 -17.42 -2.83 5.37
C ILE A 81 -16.58 -1.72 6.02
N PRO A 82 -15.75 -2.04 7.04
CA PRO A 82 -14.86 -1.05 7.64
C PRO A 82 -13.77 -0.63 6.65
N ILE A 83 -13.51 0.67 6.57
CA ILE A 83 -12.36 1.24 5.87
C ILE A 83 -11.29 1.48 6.92
N SER A 84 -10.25 0.63 6.91
CA SER A 84 -9.15 0.69 7.85
C SER A 84 -7.82 0.80 7.11
N ILE A 85 -6.95 1.70 7.59
CA ILE A 85 -5.60 1.90 7.04
C ILE A 85 -4.57 1.90 8.17
N ASN A 86 -3.29 1.73 7.84
CA ASN A 86 -2.22 1.79 8.85
C ASN A 86 -2.24 3.13 9.60
N ARG A 87 -2.26 3.09 10.93
CA ARG A 87 -2.32 4.27 11.80
C ARG A 87 -1.15 5.22 11.58
N ILE A 88 0.01 4.71 11.18
CA ILE A 88 1.19 5.56 10.99
C ILE A 88 0.99 6.58 9.87
N MET A 89 0.18 6.26 8.86
CA MET A 89 -0.17 7.18 7.77
C MET A 89 -0.96 8.40 8.27
N LEU A 90 -1.61 8.27 9.43
CA LEU A 90 -2.48 9.29 10.03
C LEU A 90 -1.80 10.01 11.19
N GLU A 91 -0.95 9.31 11.92
CA GLU A 91 -0.40 9.75 13.21
C GLU A 91 1.09 10.13 13.11
N GLY A 92 1.76 9.82 12.00
CA GLY A 92 3.12 10.29 11.74
C GLY A 92 3.15 11.76 11.34
N GLU A 93 4.24 12.42 11.67
CA GLU A 93 4.51 13.82 11.31
C GLU A 93 5.08 13.90 9.89
N TRP A 94 4.25 13.57 8.91
CA TRP A 94 4.63 13.57 7.51
C TRP A 94 4.32 14.90 6.84
N ASP A 95 5.28 15.48 6.13
CA ASP A 95 5.03 16.59 5.21
C ASP A 95 4.45 16.09 3.88
N ILE A 96 4.92 14.92 3.41
CA ILE A 96 4.54 14.31 2.13
C ILE A 96 4.52 12.78 2.27
N ILE A 97 3.52 12.14 1.65
CA ILE A 97 3.46 10.69 1.50
C ILE A 97 3.50 10.37 0.00
N LEU A 98 4.47 9.56 -0.42
CA LEU A 98 4.61 9.08 -1.78
C LEU A 98 4.24 7.59 -1.85
N ASN A 99 3.39 7.22 -2.82
CA ASN A 99 3.02 5.83 -3.07
C ASN A 99 3.56 5.42 -4.45
N ILE A 100 4.56 4.54 -4.45
CA ILE A 100 5.20 4.03 -5.67
C ILE A 100 4.79 2.57 -5.83
N GLY A 101 4.14 2.26 -6.94
CA GLY A 101 3.69 0.91 -7.26
C GLY A 101 3.68 0.66 -8.75
N HIS A 102 3.85 -0.61 -9.13
CA HIS A 102 3.78 -1.02 -10.51
C HIS A 102 2.33 -1.06 -11.01
N ILE A 103 2.13 -0.61 -12.24
CA ILE A 103 0.86 -0.77 -12.94
C ILE A 103 0.96 -2.05 -13.77
N VAL A 104 0.34 -3.11 -13.28
CA VAL A 104 0.28 -4.41 -13.94
C VAL A 104 -1.18 -4.86 -14.08
N PRO A 105 -1.53 -5.66 -15.10
CA PRO A 105 -2.84 -6.29 -15.14
C PRO A 105 -3.05 -7.15 -13.88
N HIS A 106 -4.10 -6.85 -13.12
CA HIS A 106 -4.48 -7.62 -11.93
C HIS A 106 -5.88 -8.19 -12.15
N GLU A 107 -6.01 -9.51 -12.04
CA GLU A 107 -7.30 -10.19 -12.08
C GLU A 107 -7.92 -10.24 -10.69
N VAL A 108 -9.24 -10.11 -10.62
CA VAL A 108 -9.99 -10.35 -9.39
C VAL A 108 -10.98 -11.44 -9.68
N PHE A 109 -10.78 -12.60 -9.06
CA PHE A 109 -11.70 -13.71 -9.20
C PHE A 109 -12.81 -13.60 -8.15
N ILE A 110 -14.04 -13.42 -8.62
CA ILE A 110 -15.24 -13.48 -7.78
C ILE A 110 -15.97 -14.79 -8.16
N PRO A 111 -15.87 -15.85 -7.34
CA PRO A 111 -16.67 -17.04 -7.57
C PRO A 111 -18.14 -16.68 -7.34
N PHE A 112 -19.00 -16.96 -8.32
CA PHE A 112 -20.46 -16.76 -8.31
C PHE A 112 -20.93 -15.29 -8.45
N ALA A 113 -20.84 -14.77 -9.67
CA ALA A 113 -21.72 -13.71 -10.17
C ALA A 113 -22.79 -14.33 -11.10
#